data_AF-A0A936YAB0-F1
#
_entry.id   AF-A0A936YAB0-F1
#
_cell.length_a   1.000
_cell.length_b   1.000
_cell.length_c   1.000
_cell.angle_alpha   90.00
_cell.angle_beta   90.00
_cell.angle_gamma   90.00
#
_symmetry.space_group_name_H-M   'P 1'
#
loop_
_entity.id
_entity.type
_entity.pdbx_description
1 polymer ?
#
loop_
_entity_poly.entity_id
_entity_poly.type
_entity_poly.pdbx_seq_one_letter_code
_entity_poly.pdbx_strand_id
1 'polypeptide(L)'
;MIKKPLIIENEAPNILTWLIEWYQFNCFSKSEETIRIYIDTVDNPGWFITINLLGTSLEGINVDGEKQDNSIEEDVLYYFKDGQLTPVPSLIETKQDWFFYGIKNNVYRASGDSLKLEFLLLRFCELFDRKNKKESEHIEPSQSLNWLMSWYASHCNGDWEHENQIKISTLDNPGWRLQIDLVDTNLENLSIDRKTFEPSETDWYTYIIKDKKFDAAGDPTKLEIMIESFKGLVKQQK
;
A
#
# COMPACT_ATOMS: atom_id res chain seq x y z
N MET A 1 30.15 16.54 -37.32
CA MET A 1 29.48 16.76 -36.02
C MET A 1 29.17 15.40 -35.43
N ILE A 2 29.90 15.00 -34.40
CA ILE A 2 29.63 13.74 -33.68
C ILE A 2 28.44 14.03 -32.75
N LYS A 3 27.29 13.38 -32.99
CA LYS A 3 26.17 13.42 -32.05
C LYS A 3 26.66 12.81 -30.74
N LYS A 4 26.69 13.61 -29.67
CA LYS A 4 26.86 13.13 -28.30
C LYS A 4 25.81 12.03 -28.06
N PRO A 5 26.14 10.88 -27.47
CA PRO A 5 25.13 9.89 -27.11
C PRO A 5 24.11 10.55 -26.16
N LEU A 6 22.83 10.30 -26.40
CA LEU A 6 21.78 10.57 -25.42
C LEU A 6 22.14 9.72 -24.20
N ILE A 7 22.53 10.37 -23.11
CA ILE A 7 22.48 9.74 -21.80
C ILE A 7 20.97 9.64 -21.52
N ILE A 8 20.43 8.43 -21.62
CA ILE A 8 19.12 8.15 -21.03
C ILE A 8 19.42 8.17 -19.53
N GLU A 9 19.20 9.32 -18.89
CA GLU A 9 19.08 9.37 -17.44
C GLU A 9 17.93 8.40 -17.12
N ASN A 10 18.23 7.30 -16.44
CA ASN A 10 17.18 6.45 -15.91
C ASN A 10 16.35 7.35 -15.00
N GLU A 11 15.09 7.60 -15.36
CA GLU A 11 14.17 8.37 -14.52
C GLU A 11 14.11 7.71 -13.14
N ALA A 12 14.14 8.53 -12.09
CA ALA A 12 14.01 8.06 -10.72
C ALA A 12 12.71 7.24 -10.55
N PRO A 13 12.74 6.06 -9.88
CA PRO A 13 11.53 5.29 -9.68
C PRO A 13 10.57 6.05 -8.75
N ASN A 14 9.26 5.91 -9.00
CA ASN A 14 8.28 6.36 -8.02
C ASN A 14 8.15 5.33 -6.88
N ILE A 15 7.57 5.74 -5.74
CA ILE A 15 7.48 4.89 -4.55
C ILE A 15 6.74 3.56 -4.78
N LEU A 16 5.75 3.55 -5.66
CA LEU A 16 4.97 2.34 -5.96
C LEU A 16 5.80 1.38 -6.80
N THR A 17 6.53 1.88 -7.80
CA THR A 17 7.50 1.11 -8.58
C THR A 17 8.59 0.53 -7.67
N TRP A 18 9.15 1.35 -6.78
CA TRP A 18 10.16 0.89 -5.82
C TRP A 18 9.62 -0.24 -4.93
N LEU A 19 8.40 -0.12 -4.40
CA LEU A 19 7.79 -1.17 -3.57
C LEU A 19 7.59 -2.47 -4.35
N ILE A 20 7.15 -2.38 -5.61
CA ILE A 20 6.97 -3.52 -6.51
C ILE A 20 8.31 -4.23 -6.75
N GLU A 21 9.36 -3.48 -7.09
CA GLU A 21 10.69 -4.03 -7.34
C GLU A 21 11.31 -4.65 -6.09
N TRP A 22 11.16 -3.98 -4.94
CA TRP A 22 11.59 -4.51 -3.64
C TRP A 22 10.88 -5.82 -3.32
N TYR A 23 9.57 -5.89 -3.51
CA TYR A 23 8.78 -7.11 -3.30
C TYR A 23 9.22 -8.25 -4.22
N GLN A 24 9.40 -7.97 -5.52
CA GLN A 24 9.88 -8.95 -6.49
C GLN A 24 11.25 -9.51 -6.10
N PHE A 25 12.20 -8.64 -5.79
CA PHE A 25 13.56 -9.04 -5.40
C PHE A 25 13.55 -9.99 -4.19
N ASN A 26 12.73 -9.70 -3.18
CA ASN A 26 12.68 -10.50 -1.96
C ASN A 26 11.81 -11.77 -2.09
N CYS A 27 10.89 -11.85 -3.05
CA CYS A 27 10.07 -13.06 -3.27
C CYS A 27 10.74 -14.12 -4.15
N PHE A 28 11.49 -13.71 -5.18
CA PHE A 28 12.11 -14.68 -6.10
C PHE A 28 13.43 -15.26 -5.61
N SER A 29 13.94 -14.79 -4.46
CA SER A 29 15.26 -15.18 -3.95
C SER A 29 15.24 -16.30 -2.90
N LYS A 30 14.08 -16.74 -2.38
CA LYS A 30 14.01 -17.74 -1.29
C LYS A 30 12.86 -18.75 -1.44
N SER A 31 13.10 -19.97 -0.97
CA SER A 31 12.30 -21.17 -1.32
C SER A 31 11.10 -21.47 -0.42
N GLU A 32 10.90 -20.83 0.75
CA GLU A 32 9.85 -21.28 1.68
C GLU A 32 9.07 -20.18 2.45
N GLU A 33 9.50 -18.91 2.44
CA GLU A 33 8.75 -17.81 3.09
C GLU A 33 8.46 -16.69 2.09
N THR A 34 7.18 -16.49 1.74
CA THR A 34 6.74 -15.41 0.86
C THR A 34 6.61 -14.11 1.65
N ILE A 35 7.16 -13.01 1.12
CA ILE A 35 7.02 -11.69 1.71
C ILE A 35 5.54 -11.31 1.74
N ARG A 36 5.02 -11.09 2.95
CA ARG A 36 3.64 -10.65 3.16
C ARG A 36 3.60 -9.15 3.39
N ILE A 37 2.92 -8.46 2.50
CA ILE A 37 2.60 -7.04 2.61
C ILE A 37 1.09 -6.94 2.75
N TYR A 38 0.64 -6.21 3.77
CA TYR A 38 -0.76 -5.82 3.94
C TYR A 38 -0.80 -4.31 4.11
N ILE A 39 -1.66 -3.66 3.34
CA ILE A 39 -1.96 -2.24 3.43
C ILE A 39 -3.48 -2.14 3.47
N ASP A 40 -4.01 -1.72 4.61
CA ASP A 40 -5.44 -1.64 4.85
C ASP A 40 -5.83 -0.22 5.29
N THR A 41 -7.05 0.20 4.97
CA THR A 41 -7.65 1.38 5.61
C THR A 41 -8.20 1.02 6.99
N VAL A 42 -8.31 2.01 7.87
CA VAL A 42 -8.71 1.86 9.26
C VAL A 42 -9.79 2.87 9.66
N ASP A 43 -10.66 2.48 10.60
CA ASP A 43 -11.88 3.18 11.02
C ASP A 43 -11.68 4.63 11.52
N ASN A 44 -10.47 5.02 11.91
CA ASN A 44 -10.11 6.42 12.11
C ASN A 44 -9.31 6.86 10.89
N PRO A 45 -9.89 7.63 9.94
CA PRO A 45 -9.49 7.66 8.54
C PRO A 45 -7.99 7.64 8.34
N GLY A 46 -7.49 6.46 7.99
CA GLY A 46 -6.07 6.24 7.91
C GLY A 46 -5.69 5.03 7.08
N TRP A 47 -4.39 4.83 6.98
CA TRP A 47 -3.76 3.65 6.41
C TRP A 47 -3.00 2.91 7.49
N PHE A 48 -2.93 1.60 7.37
CA PHE A 48 -2.12 0.72 8.19
C PHE A 48 -1.32 -0.20 7.28
N ILE A 49 -0.04 -0.36 7.56
CA ILE A 49 0.91 -1.18 6.79
C ILE A 49 1.52 -2.22 7.71
N THR A 50 1.54 -3.47 7.25
CA THR A 50 2.46 -4.49 7.76
C THR A 50 3.27 -5.09 6.63
N ILE A 51 4.58 -5.21 6.84
CA ILE A 51 5.48 -5.92 5.94
C ILE A 51 6.27 -6.92 6.77
N ASN A 52 6.13 -8.20 6.46
CA ASN A 52 7.01 -9.23 7.01
C ASN A 52 8.40 -9.08 6.38
N LEU A 53 9.43 -9.01 7.23
CA LEU A 53 10.82 -8.79 6.86
C LEU A 53 11.71 -10.03 7.06
N LEU A 54 11.15 -11.16 7.50
CA LEU A 54 11.88 -12.42 7.56
C LEU A 54 12.45 -12.74 6.18
N GLY A 55 13.71 -13.15 6.15
CA GLY A 55 14.43 -13.43 4.92
C GLY A 55 14.87 -12.21 4.12
N THR A 56 14.54 -10.98 4.51
CA THR A 56 14.99 -9.76 3.81
C THR A 56 16.31 -9.24 4.39
N SER A 57 16.94 -8.26 3.72
CA SER A 57 18.10 -7.55 4.30
C SER A 57 17.75 -6.71 5.54
N LEU A 58 16.45 -6.53 5.82
CA LEU A 58 15.94 -5.86 7.01
C LEU A 58 15.66 -6.81 8.19
N GLU A 59 15.86 -8.13 8.02
CA GLU A 59 15.67 -9.10 9.10
C GLU A 59 16.56 -8.81 10.31
N GLY A 60 16.00 -8.99 11.51
CA GLY A 60 16.70 -8.83 12.79
C GLY A 60 16.98 -7.38 13.19
N ILE A 61 16.56 -6.40 12.39
CA ILE A 61 16.64 -4.99 12.78
C ILE A 61 15.51 -4.67 13.73
N ASN A 62 15.83 -3.85 14.73
CA ASN A 62 14.85 -3.16 15.53
C ASN A 62 14.99 -1.66 15.28
N VAL A 63 13.88 -0.99 15.00
CA VAL A 63 13.78 0.45 14.87
C VAL A 63 12.70 0.89 15.83
N ASP A 64 13.12 1.53 16.93
CA ASP A 64 12.20 2.19 17.87
C ASP A 64 11.36 3.18 17.06
N GLY A 65 10.04 3.12 17.21
CA GLY A 65 9.13 3.76 16.28
C GLY A 65 9.25 5.28 16.29
N GLU A 66 9.26 5.89 15.10
CA GLU A 66 9.13 7.35 14.98
C GLU A 66 7.66 7.73 14.95
N LYS A 67 7.30 8.76 15.72
CA LYS A 67 5.93 9.26 15.84
C LYS A 67 5.91 10.78 15.80
N GLN A 68 4.85 11.32 15.22
CA GLN A 68 4.63 12.76 15.22
C GLN A 68 4.22 13.29 16.59
N ASP A 69 3.52 12.48 17.39
CA ASP A 69 3.10 12.84 18.75
C ASP A 69 3.59 11.80 19.78
N ASN A 70 4.31 12.29 20.78
CA ASN A 70 4.89 11.49 21.85
C ASN A 70 3.84 11.02 22.89
N SER A 71 2.61 11.52 22.85
CA SER A 71 1.52 10.97 23.68
C SER A 71 0.93 9.68 23.12
N ILE A 72 1.34 9.27 21.92
CA ILE A 72 0.90 8.04 21.27
C ILE A 72 1.84 6.91 21.72
N GLU A 73 1.34 5.92 22.46
CA GLU A 73 2.10 4.68 22.77
C GLU A 73 2.06 3.70 21.59
N GLU A 74 3.11 2.88 21.38
CA GLU A 74 3.30 2.08 20.14
C GLU A 74 2.24 1.00 19.97
N ASP A 75 1.72 0.51 21.09
CA ASP A 75 0.75 -0.57 21.16
C ASP A 75 -0.70 -0.05 21.37
N VAL A 76 -0.92 1.28 21.32
CA VAL A 76 -2.13 1.92 21.88
C VAL A 76 -2.98 2.67 20.85
N LEU A 77 -2.65 2.62 19.55
CA LEU A 77 -3.61 3.09 18.54
C LEU A 77 -4.45 1.97 17.94
N TYR A 78 -3.90 0.77 17.81
CA TYR A 78 -4.60 -0.41 17.31
C TYR A 78 -4.20 -1.64 18.12
N TYR A 79 -5.18 -2.46 18.53
CA TYR A 79 -4.95 -3.76 19.12
C TYR A 79 -5.60 -4.84 18.25
N PHE A 80 -5.02 -6.04 18.23
CA PHE A 80 -5.64 -7.17 17.54
C PHE A 80 -6.78 -7.72 18.41
N LYS A 81 -8.01 -7.67 17.89
CA LYS A 81 -9.19 -8.30 18.47
C LYS A 81 -9.85 -9.16 17.40
N ASP A 82 -10.07 -10.43 17.72
CA ASP A 82 -10.77 -11.38 16.83
C ASP A 82 -10.14 -11.49 15.42
N GLY A 83 -8.82 -11.34 15.31
CA GLY A 83 -8.08 -11.41 14.04
C GLY A 83 -8.18 -10.15 13.17
N GLN A 84 -8.75 -9.06 13.70
CA GLN A 84 -8.83 -7.75 13.05
C GLN A 84 -8.09 -6.70 13.87
N LEU A 85 -7.54 -5.69 13.19
CA LEU A 85 -6.97 -4.51 13.85
C LEU A 85 -8.10 -3.61 14.31
N THR A 86 -8.12 -3.26 15.60
CA THR A 86 -9.18 -2.44 16.22
C THR A 86 -8.58 -1.15 16.79
N PRO A 87 -9.08 0.04 16.43
CA PRO A 87 -8.56 1.31 16.94
C PRO A 87 -8.86 1.56 18.42
N VAL A 88 -8.07 2.41 19.06
CA VAL A 88 -8.31 2.91 20.42
C VAL A 88 -9.07 4.25 20.39
N PRO A 89 -10.31 4.32 20.93
CA PRO A 89 -11.22 5.46 20.73
C PRO A 89 -10.83 6.81 21.35
N SER A 90 -9.88 6.88 22.29
CA SER A 90 -9.66 8.09 23.11
C SER A 90 -8.61 9.07 22.56
N LEU A 91 -8.01 8.80 21.39
CA LEU A 91 -7.00 9.67 20.75
C LEU A 91 -7.57 10.47 19.57
N ILE A 92 -8.91 10.50 19.42
CA ILE A 92 -9.65 10.92 18.22
C ILE A 92 -9.77 12.45 18.04
N GLU A 93 -9.38 13.29 19.01
CA GLU A 93 -9.76 14.71 18.99
C GLU A 93 -8.74 15.73 18.42
N THR A 94 -7.55 15.36 17.93
CA THR A 94 -6.61 16.39 17.42
C THR A 94 -5.86 16.01 16.13
N LYS A 95 -6.21 16.76 15.06
CA LYS A 95 -5.48 17.04 13.80
C LYS A 95 -5.36 15.89 12.79
N GLN A 96 -6.01 16.08 11.62
CA GLN A 96 -5.54 15.54 10.35
C GLN A 96 -4.06 15.92 10.20
N ASP A 97 -3.18 14.95 9.93
CA ASP A 97 -1.70 15.00 9.97
C ASP A 97 -1.11 14.24 11.17
N TRP A 98 -1.27 12.90 11.20
CA TRP A 98 -0.66 12.02 12.20
C TRP A 98 0.01 10.80 11.52
N PHE A 99 1.08 10.28 12.13
CA PHE A 99 1.71 9.02 11.71
C PHE A 99 2.53 8.36 12.83
N PHE A 100 2.75 7.05 12.64
CA PHE A 100 3.80 6.29 13.30
C PHE A 100 4.37 5.22 12.36
N TYR A 101 5.63 4.84 12.57
CA TYR A 101 6.20 3.65 11.94
C TYR A 101 7.34 3.08 12.77
N GLY A 102 7.62 1.78 12.63
CA GLY A 102 8.74 1.12 13.29
C GLY A 102 8.94 -0.30 12.80
N ILE A 103 10.06 -0.92 13.21
CA ILE A 103 10.35 -2.33 12.91
C ILE A 103 10.52 -3.06 14.22
N LYS A 104 9.65 -4.04 14.50
CA LYS A 104 9.72 -4.88 15.69
C LYS A 104 9.32 -6.31 15.35
N ASN A 105 10.10 -7.27 15.86
CA ASN A 105 9.89 -8.70 15.63
C ASN A 105 9.80 -9.05 14.13
N ASN A 106 10.75 -8.56 13.32
CA ASN A 106 10.83 -8.78 11.87
C ASN A 106 9.59 -8.30 11.09
N VAL A 107 8.85 -7.33 11.62
CA VAL A 107 7.70 -6.75 10.92
C VAL A 107 7.82 -5.24 10.95
N TYR A 108 7.81 -4.62 9.77
CA TYR A 108 7.58 -3.19 9.64
C TYR A 108 6.10 -2.92 9.89
N ARG A 109 5.79 -2.02 10.82
CA ARG A 109 4.44 -1.55 11.10
C ARG A 109 4.40 -0.05 10.90
N ALA A 110 3.38 0.43 10.20
CA ALA A 110 3.19 1.85 9.99
C ALA A 110 1.71 2.18 9.98
N SER A 111 1.35 3.35 10.47
CA SER A 111 0.01 3.90 10.28
C SER A 111 0.05 5.40 10.22
N GLY A 112 -0.94 5.99 9.57
CA GLY A 112 -1.07 7.43 9.43
C GLY A 112 -2.44 7.77 8.91
N ASP A 113 -2.75 9.08 8.87
CA ASP A 113 -4.01 9.57 8.33
C ASP A 113 -4.25 9.20 6.85
N SER A 114 -5.44 9.51 6.36
CA SER A 114 -5.92 9.15 5.02
C SER A 114 -5.03 9.57 3.85
N LEU A 115 -4.10 10.51 4.05
CA LEU A 115 -3.16 11.01 3.03
C LEU A 115 -1.71 10.55 3.26
N LYS A 116 -1.44 9.64 4.20
CA LYS A 116 -0.08 9.24 4.60
C LYS A 116 0.48 7.98 3.94
N LEU A 117 -0.27 7.23 3.13
CA LEU A 117 0.22 5.95 2.59
C LEU A 117 1.57 6.08 1.87
N GLU A 118 1.70 7.06 0.96
CA GLU A 118 2.96 7.33 0.26
C GLU A 118 4.09 7.67 1.24
N PHE A 119 3.83 8.54 2.22
CA PHE A 119 4.79 8.89 3.26
C PHE A 119 5.26 7.66 4.04
N LEU A 120 4.35 6.79 4.46
CA LEU A 120 4.67 5.59 5.23
C LEU A 120 5.50 4.58 4.41
N LEU A 121 5.27 4.49 3.10
CA LEU A 121 6.10 3.68 2.21
C LEU A 121 7.49 4.30 2.00
N LEU A 122 7.59 5.63 1.89
CA LEU A 122 8.87 6.33 1.82
C LEU A 122 9.72 6.09 3.09
N ARG A 123 9.11 6.10 4.28
CA ARG A 123 9.81 5.76 5.53
C ARG A 123 10.39 4.34 5.49
N PHE A 124 9.65 3.39 4.92
CA PHE A 124 10.14 2.02 4.73
C PHE A 124 11.35 1.97 3.78
N CYS A 125 11.29 2.68 2.64
CA CYS A 125 12.40 2.82 1.70
C CYS A 125 13.65 3.40 2.36
N GLU A 126 13.51 4.48 3.13
CA GLU A 126 14.63 5.09 3.83
C GLU A 126 15.29 4.14 4.85
N LEU A 127 14.51 3.33 5.57
CA LEU A 127 15.04 2.31 6.48
C LEU A 127 15.84 1.24 5.72
N PHE A 128 15.36 0.83 4.54
CA PHE A 128 16.09 -0.06 3.65
C PHE A 128 17.42 0.52 3.19
N ASP A 129 17.45 1.77 2.72
CA ASP A 129 18.69 2.41 2.26
C ASP A 129 19.70 2.57 3.39
N ARG A 130 19.26 3.06 4.57
CA ARG A 130 20.09 3.21 5.77
C ARG A 130 20.73 1.88 6.17
N LYS A 131 19.95 0.79 6.20
CA LYS A 131 20.49 -0.54 6.53
C LYS A 131 21.52 -1.02 5.52
N ASN A 132 21.24 -0.86 4.24
CA ASN A 132 22.10 -1.34 3.17
C ASN A 132 23.27 -0.39 2.86
N LYS A 133 23.44 0.67 3.66
CA LYS A 133 24.45 1.73 3.46
C LYS A 133 24.41 2.31 2.04
N LYS A 134 23.21 2.38 1.47
CA LYS A 134 22.96 3.02 0.18
C LYS A 134 22.79 4.52 0.41
N GLU A 135 23.24 5.32 -0.56
CA GLU A 135 22.79 6.71 -0.64
C GLU A 135 21.28 6.71 -0.85
N SER A 136 20.56 7.59 -0.15
CA SER A 136 19.11 7.67 -0.28
C SER A 136 18.73 7.89 -1.73
N GLU A 137 18.01 6.94 -2.30
CA GLU A 137 17.51 7.07 -3.67
C GLU A 137 16.51 8.22 -3.72
N HIS A 138 16.58 9.06 -4.75
CA HIS A 138 15.50 10.02 -4.99
C HIS A 138 14.29 9.23 -5.48
N ILE A 139 13.20 9.25 -4.71
CA ILE A 139 11.96 8.55 -5.05
C ILE A 139 10.91 9.58 -5.41
N GLU A 140 10.33 9.45 -6.60
CA GLU A 140 9.27 10.33 -7.08
C GLU A 140 7.90 9.94 -6.49
N PRO A 141 6.97 10.89 -6.36
CA PRO A 141 5.58 10.60 -5.99
C PRO A 141 4.90 9.70 -7.01
N SER A 142 4.11 8.72 -6.53
CA SER A 142 3.29 7.88 -7.40
C SER A 142 1.96 8.55 -7.68
N GLN A 143 1.66 8.85 -8.96
CA GLN A 143 0.40 9.49 -9.33
C GLN A 143 -0.82 8.59 -9.09
N SER A 144 -0.66 7.28 -9.32
CA SER A 144 -1.71 6.28 -9.13
C SER A 144 -2.01 6.10 -7.64
N LEU A 145 -0.98 5.99 -6.80
CA LEU A 145 -1.13 5.90 -5.34
C LEU A 145 -1.70 7.19 -4.75
N ASN A 146 -1.22 8.36 -5.17
CA ASN A 146 -1.75 9.65 -4.74
C ASN A 146 -3.22 9.82 -5.10
N TRP A 147 -3.62 9.36 -6.28
CA TRP A 147 -5.03 9.35 -6.66
C TRP A 147 -5.87 8.43 -5.76
N LEU A 148 -5.38 7.22 -5.45
CA LEU A 148 -6.09 6.28 -4.58
C LEU A 148 -6.26 6.85 -3.16
N MET A 149 -5.21 7.44 -2.58
CA MET A 149 -5.28 8.13 -1.29
C MET A 149 -6.29 9.28 -1.31
N SER A 150 -6.26 10.11 -2.37
CA SER A 150 -7.19 11.23 -2.52
C SER A 150 -8.63 10.76 -2.68
N TRP A 151 -8.84 9.67 -3.43
CA TRP A 151 -10.14 9.05 -3.58
C TRP A 151 -10.66 8.54 -2.24
N TYR A 152 -9.85 7.78 -1.49
CA TYR A 152 -10.18 7.33 -0.13
C TYR A 152 -10.55 8.49 0.80
N ALA A 153 -9.65 9.48 0.92
CA ALA A 153 -9.86 10.64 1.78
C ALA A 153 -11.12 11.43 1.42
N SER A 154 -11.51 11.45 0.14
CA SER A 154 -12.74 12.12 -0.30
C SER A 154 -14.04 11.39 0.07
N HIS A 155 -13.97 10.09 0.39
CA HIS A 155 -15.12 9.31 0.87
C HIS A 155 -15.20 9.26 2.39
N CYS A 156 -14.07 9.46 3.10
CA CYS A 156 -14.04 9.55 4.56
C CYS A 156 -14.89 10.73 5.03
N ASN A 157 -16.00 10.43 5.70
CA ASN A 157 -17.01 11.41 6.09
C ASN A 157 -17.52 11.21 7.53
N GLY A 158 -16.89 10.33 8.31
CA GLY A 158 -17.29 9.96 9.66
C GLY A 158 -18.10 8.66 9.72
N ASP A 159 -18.60 8.15 8.59
CA ASP A 159 -19.38 6.92 8.51
C ASP A 159 -18.76 5.90 7.54
N TRP A 160 -18.33 6.36 6.35
CA TRP A 160 -17.87 5.48 5.27
C TRP A 160 -16.68 4.61 5.68
N GLU A 161 -15.71 5.19 6.38
CA GLU A 161 -14.49 4.53 6.86
C GLU A 161 -14.73 3.42 7.89
N HIS A 162 -15.89 3.40 8.55
CA HIS A 162 -16.24 2.37 9.53
C HIS A 162 -16.79 1.10 8.87
N GLU A 163 -17.33 1.21 7.66
CA GLU A 163 -18.03 0.12 6.97
C GLU A 163 -17.35 -0.32 5.68
N ASN A 164 -16.46 0.52 5.12
CA ASN A 164 -15.79 0.29 3.86
C ASN A 164 -14.27 0.28 4.03
N GLN A 165 -13.62 -0.62 3.31
CA GLN A 165 -12.17 -0.78 3.35
C GLN A 165 -11.54 -0.80 1.95
N ILE A 166 -10.33 -0.25 1.87
CA ILE A 166 -9.39 -0.51 0.79
C ILE A 166 -8.31 -1.44 1.33
N LYS A 167 -8.06 -2.55 0.63
CA LYS A 167 -7.04 -3.54 0.98
C LYS A 167 -6.11 -3.79 -0.19
N ILE A 168 -4.82 -3.63 0.03
CA ILE A 168 -3.77 -4.08 -0.87
C ILE A 168 -2.96 -5.14 -0.13
N SER A 169 -2.86 -6.33 -0.72
CA SER A 169 -2.14 -7.44 -0.11
C SER A 169 -1.36 -8.26 -1.13
N THR A 170 -0.33 -8.95 -0.68
CA THR A 170 0.39 -9.91 -1.54
C THR A 170 -0.29 -11.26 -1.58
N LEU A 171 -0.20 -11.92 -2.73
CA LEU A 171 -0.75 -13.26 -2.97
C LEU A 171 0.22 -14.38 -2.55
N ASP A 172 -0.27 -15.62 -2.47
CA ASP A 172 0.55 -16.80 -2.15
C ASP A 172 1.58 -17.12 -3.25
N ASN A 173 1.17 -16.93 -4.50
CA ASN A 173 2.08 -16.84 -5.63
C ASN A 173 2.44 -15.36 -5.80
N PRO A 174 3.71 -14.99 -6.06
CA PRO A 174 4.11 -13.59 -6.17
C PRO A 174 3.14 -12.81 -7.03
N GLY A 175 2.54 -11.79 -6.42
CA GLY A 175 1.47 -11.00 -6.99
C GLY A 175 0.81 -10.13 -5.95
N TRP A 176 -0.17 -9.36 -6.41
CA TRP A 176 -0.92 -8.40 -5.61
C TRP A 176 -2.42 -8.65 -5.74
N ARG A 177 -3.15 -8.34 -4.67
CA ARG A 177 -4.59 -8.19 -4.68
C ARG A 177 -4.96 -6.79 -4.22
N LEU A 178 -5.89 -6.16 -4.92
CA LEU A 178 -6.51 -4.88 -4.56
C LEU A 178 -8.01 -5.12 -4.38
N GLN A 179 -8.52 -4.84 -3.19
CA GLN A 179 -9.94 -4.90 -2.89
C GLN A 179 -10.42 -3.53 -2.41
N ILE A 180 -11.55 -3.07 -2.93
CA ILE A 180 -12.15 -1.79 -2.57
C ILE A 180 -13.65 -2.01 -2.39
N ASP A 181 -14.16 -1.73 -1.19
CA ASP A 181 -15.60 -1.69 -0.94
C ASP A 181 -16.22 -0.46 -1.63
N LEU A 182 -17.38 -0.66 -2.27
CA LEU A 182 -18.04 0.32 -3.12
C LEU A 182 -19.39 0.79 -2.55
N VAL A 183 -19.75 0.36 -1.33
CA VAL A 183 -21.00 0.79 -0.69
C VAL A 183 -20.97 2.32 -0.53
N ASP A 184 -22.10 2.96 -0.84
CA ASP A 184 -22.26 4.41 -0.81
C ASP A 184 -21.28 5.18 -1.72
N THR A 185 -20.73 4.52 -2.74
CA THR A 185 -19.96 5.15 -3.82
C THR A 185 -20.78 5.22 -5.11
N ASN A 186 -20.33 6.03 -6.07
CA ASN A 186 -20.95 6.07 -7.40
C ASN A 186 -20.85 4.74 -8.18
N LEU A 187 -20.06 3.78 -7.69
CA LEU A 187 -19.90 2.46 -8.28
C LEU A 187 -20.71 1.37 -7.57
N GLU A 188 -21.48 1.69 -6.52
CA GLU A 188 -22.17 0.71 -5.67
C GLU A 188 -23.02 -0.29 -6.48
N ASN A 189 -23.79 0.23 -7.44
CA ASN A 189 -24.71 -0.56 -8.26
C ASN A 189 -24.08 -1.08 -9.56
N LEU A 190 -22.78 -0.82 -9.78
CA LEU A 190 -22.07 -1.34 -10.93
C LEU A 190 -21.77 -2.82 -10.70
N SER A 191 -22.05 -3.65 -11.70
CA SER A 191 -21.65 -5.05 -11.73
C SER A 191 -20.86 -5.29 -13.00
N ILE A 192 -19.68 -5.88 -12.87
CA ILE A 192 -18.80 -6.21 -13.99
C ILE A 192 -18.39 -7.67 -13.82
N ASP A 193 -18.75 -8.50 -14.79
CA ASP A 193 -18.23 -9.86 -14.90
C ASP A 193 -16.70 -9.84 -14.98
N ARG A 194 -16.07 -10.91 -14.49
CA ARG A 194 -14.61 -11.03 -14.44
C ARG A 194 -13.99 -10.68 -15.80
N LYS A 195 -13.13 -9.66 -15.80
CA LYS A 195 -12.24 -9.36 -16.92
C LYS A 195 -10.85 -9.88 -16.60
N THR A 196 -10.23 -10.54 -17.57
CA THR A 196 -8.89 -11.12 -17.46
C THR A 196 -8.03 -10.64 -18.60
N PHE A 197 -6.82 -10.21 -18.29
CA PHE A 197 -5.77 -9.85 -19.22
C PHE A 197 -4.58 -10.73 -18.87
N GLU A 198 -4.24 -11.68 -19.73
CA GLU A 198 -3.19 -12.66 -19.46
C GLU A 198 -2.39 -12.96 -20.75
N PRO A 199 -1.49 -12.05 -21.16
CA PRO A 199 -0.53 -12.37 -22.23
C PRO A 199 0.37 -13.58 -21.93
N SER A 200 0.70 -13.82 -20.65
CA SER A 200 1.51 -14.97 -20.21
C SER A 200 1.31 -15.28 -18.73
N GLU A 201 1.86 -16.41 -18.24
CA GLU A 201 1.80 -16.79 -16.82
C GLU A 201 2.47 -15.78 -15.86
N THR A 202 3.35 -14.92 -16.38
CA THR A 202 4.05 -13.87 -15.61
C THR A 202 3.65 -12.45 -16.02
N ASP A 203 2.61 -12.32 -16.84
CA ASP A 203 2.04 -11.05 -17.27
C ASP A 203 0.52 -11.22 -17.27
N TRP A 204 -0.11 -10.96 -16.13
CA TRP A 204 -1.53 -11.13 -15.97
C TRP A 204 -2.13 -10.24 -14.89
N TYR A 205 -3.33 -9.73 -15.15
CA TYR A 205 -4.20 -9.19 -14.12
C TYR A 205 -5.66 -9.45 -14.45
N THR A 206 -6.49 -9.49 -13.41
CA THR A 206 -7.94 -9.68 -13.51
C THR A 206 -8.62 -8.73 -12.55
N TYR A 207 -9.83 -8.30 -12.90
CA TYR A 207 -10.71 -7.63 -11.95
C TYR A 207 -12.17 -8.04 -12.16
N ILE A 208 -12.94 -7.94 -11.10
CA ILE A 208 -14.39 -8.16 -11.08
C ILE A 208 -15.02 -7.06 -10.22
N ILE A 209 -16.24 -6.64 -10.56
CA ILE A 209 -17.09 -5.92 -9.62
C ILE A 209 -18.30 -6.79 -9.32
N LYS A 210 -18.38 -7.24 -8.07
CA LYS A 210 -19.48 -8.08 -7.58
C LYS A 210 -19.69 -7.79 -6.10
N ASP A 211 -20.95 -7.91 -5.65
CA ASP A 211 -21.30 -7.77 -4.23
C ASP A 211 -20.80 -6.43 -3.65
N LYS A 212 -20.96 -5.34 -4.43
CA LYS A 212 -20.52 -3.97 -4.10
C LYS A 212 -19.02 -3.87 -3.77
N LYS A 213 -18.19 -4.70 -4.40
CA LYS A 213 -16.74 -4.74 -4.21
C LYS A 213 -16.03 -4.77 -5.54
N PHE A 214 -15.03 -3.90 -5.72
CA PHE A 214 -14.02 -4.06 -6.73
C PHE A 214 -12.94 -5.00 -6.19
N ASP A 215 -12.69 -6.11 -6.89
CA ASP A 215 -11.69 -7.11 -6.51
C ASP A 215 -10.79 -7.38 -7.71
N ALA A 216 -9.51 -7.05 -7.57
CA ALA A 216 -8.51 -7.23 -8.60
C ALA A 216 -7.33 -8.03 -8.06
N ALA A 217 -6.75 -8.85 -8.93
CA ALA A 217 -5.54 -9.62 -8.65
C ALA A 217 -4.63 -9.61 -9.87
N GLY A 218 -3.32 -9.61 -9.66
CA GLY A 218 -2.35 -9.65 -10.75
C GLY A 218 -0.97 -10.08 -10.31
N ASP A 219 -0.09 -10.31 -11.29
CA ASP A 219 1.32 -10.61 -11.07
C ASP A 219 2.04 -9.46 -10.33
N PRO A 220 3.30 -9.64 -9.89
CA PRO A 220 4.00 -8.67 -9.05
C PRO A 220 4.09 -7.26 -9.64
N THR A 221 4.01 -7.12 -10.97
CA THR A 221 4.11 -5.83 -11.68
C THR A 221 2.78 -5.08 -11.80
N LYS A 222 1.65 -5.68 -11.39
CA LYS A 222 0.32 -5.19 -11.77
C LYS A 222 -0.40 -4.35 -10.72
N LEU A 223 0.22 -4.05 -9.58
CA LEU A 223 -0.45 -3.22 -8.58
C LEU A 223 -0.87 -1.86 -9.15
N GLU A 224 0.02 -1.18 -9.87
CA GLU A 224 -0.28 0.12 -10.47
C GLU A 224 -1.42 0.05 -11.51
N ILE A 225 -1.39 -0.93 -12.42
CA ILE A 225 -2.44 -1.05 -13.45
C ILE A 225 -3.79 -1.41 -12.86
N MET A 226 -3.84 -2.15 -11.75
CA MET A 226 -5.09 -2.43 -11.03
C MET A 226 -5.66 -1.15 -10.40
N ILE A 227 -4.82 -0.29 -9.82
CA ILE A 227 -5.22 1.03 -9.31
C ILE A 227 -5.74 1.91 -10.45
N GLU A 228 -5.03 1.98 -11.57
CA GLU A 228 -5.44 2.76 -12.75
C GLU A 228 -6.72 2.20 -13.39
N SER A 229 -6.94 0.88 -13.35
CA SER A 229 -8.19 0.25 -13.81
C SER A 229 -9.38 0.72 -12.98
N PHE A 230 -9.25 0.71 -11.64
CA PHE A 230 -10.28 1.22 -10.75
C PHE A 230 -10.56 2.71 -10.99
N LYS A 231 -9.51 3.52 -11.09
CA LYS A 231 -9.60 4.96 -11.44
C LYS A 231 -10.33 5.21 -12.76
N GLY A 232 -10.07 4.37 -13.77
CA GLY A 232 -10.79 4.42 -15.04
C GLY A 232 -12.29 4.21 -14.88
N LEU A 233 -12.70 3.27 -14.04
CA LEU A 233 -14.12 2.99 -13.75
C LEU A 233 -14.79 4.15 -13.02
N VAL A 234 -14.14 4.74 -12.01
CA VAL A 234 -14.65 5.90 -11.28
C VAL A 234 -14.87 7.10 -12.22
N LYS A 235 -13.97 7.34 -13.18
CA LYS A 235 -14.07 8.46 -14.13
C LYS A 235 -15.21 8.31 -15.15
N GLN A 236 -15.57 7.07 -15.52
CA GLN A 236 -16.62 6.81 -16.51
C GLN A 236 -18.04 7.00 -15.95
N GLN A 237 -18.19 7.09 -14.63
CA GLN A 237 -19.46 7.25 -13.92
C GLN A 237 -19.67 8.68 -13.39
N LYS A 238 -18.95 9.66 -13.95
CA LYS A 238 -19.11 11.10 -13.66
C LYS A 238 -19.91 11.80 -14.75
#